data_AF-A0A1I5TJS9-F1
#
_entry.id   AF-A0A1I5TJS9-F1
#
_cell.length_a   1.000
_cell.length_b   1.000
_cell.length_c   1.000
_cell.angle_alpha   90.00
_cell.angle_beta   90.00
_cell.angle_gamma   90.00
#
_symmetry.space_group_name_H-M   'P 1'
#
loop_
_entity.id
_entity.type
_entity.pdbx_description
1 polymer ?
#
loop_
_entity_poly.entity_id
_entity_poly.type
_entity_poly.pdbx_seq_one_letter_code
_entity_poly.pdbx_strand_id
1 'polypeptide(L)'
;MKANTHTGQLLLSLGMASKAFLSSIVHPRQNVSPITEGSSNVDRHSWTLAYVILSNGACLSEIMIREGYAKPYNKYYCSKLNYFQELSFDAE
;
A
#
# COMPACT_ATOMS: atom_id res chain seq x y z
N MET A 1 -9.68 0.36 -33.45
CA MET A 1 -9.44 0.77 -32.05
C MET A 1 -9.61 -0.46 -31.15
N LYS A 2 -8.57 -1.30 -30.99
CA LYS A 2 -8.56 -2.54 -30.19
C LYS A 2 -7.21 -2.71 -29.47
N ALA A 3 -6.78 -1.71 -28.71
CA ALA A 3 -5.44 -1.71 -28.11
C ALA A 3 -5.40 -1.82 -26.57
N ASN A 4 -6.55 -1.79 -25.88
CA ASN A 4 -6.54 -1.50 -24.43
C ASN A 4 -7.18 -2.60 -23.54
N THR A 5 -7.84 -3.60 -24.12
CA THR A 5 -8.60 -4.59 -23.33
C THR A 5 -7.68 -5.52 -22.52
N HIS A 6 -6.53 -5.91 -23.08
CA HIS A 6 -5.58 -6.80 -22.40
C HIS A 6 -4.87 -6.11 -21.23
N THR A 7 -4.47 -4.85 -21.38
CA THR A 7 -3.80 -4.08 -20.32
C THR A 7 -4.75 -3.72 -19.19
N GLY A 8 -5.99 -3.34 -19.51
CA GLY A 8 -7.03 -3.11 -18.50
C GLY A 8 -7.36 -4.37 -17.71
N GLN A 9 -7.47 -5.51 -18.39
CA GLN A 9 -7.72 -6.81 -17.73
C GLN A 9 -6.57 -7.20 -16.80
N LEU A 10 -5.32 -6.97 -17.21
CA LEU A 10 -4.14 -7.22 -16.38
C LEU A 10 -4.12 -6.34 -15.13
N LEU A 11 -4.42 -5.04 -15.27
CA LEU A 11 -4.48 -4.14 -14.12
C LEU A 11 -5.56 -4.55 -13.13
N LEU A 12 -6.73 -4.97 -13.63
CA LEU A 12 -7.80 -5.50 -12.79
C LEU A 12 -7.38 -6.80 -12.09
N SER A 13 -6.72 -7.72 -12.79
CA SER A 13 -6.26 -8.98 -12.19
C SER A 13 -5.21 -8.73 -11.09
N LEU A 14 -4.26 -7.82 -11.32
CA LEU A 14 -3.27 -7.43 -10.32
C LEU A 14 -3.92 -6.73 -9.12
N GLY A 15 -4.90 -5.86 -9.35
CA GLY A 15 -5.66 -5.21 -8.27
C GLY A 15 -6.45 -6.21 -7.42
N MET A 16 -7.07 -7.21 -8.05
CA MET A 16 -7.75 -8.30 -7.34
C MET A 16 -6.77 -9.16 -6.53
N ALA A 17 -5.60 -9.46 -7.08
CA ALA A 17 -4.56 -10.22 -6.38
C ALA A 17 -4.04 -9.46 -5.14
N SER A 18 -3.73 -8.17 -5.28
CA SER A 18 -3.34 -7.30 -4.16
C SER A 18 -4.41 -7.22 -3.08
N LYS A 19 -5.69 -7.09 -3.47
CA LYS A 19 -6.82 -7.12 -2.52
C LYS A 19 -6.93 -8.48 -1.80
N ALA A 20 -6.76 -9.59 -2.52
CA ALA A 20 -6.84 -10.92 -1.94
C ALA A 20 -5.72 -11.15 -0.92
N PHE A 21 -4.50 -10.71 -1.23
CA PHE A 21 -3.37 -10.77 -0.30
C PHE A 21 -3.58 -9.88 0.93
N LEU A 22 -4.03 -8.64 0.76
CA LEU A 22 -4.40 -7.78 1.88
C LEU A 22 -5.43 -8.45 2.80
N SER A 23 -6.42 -9.13 2.21
CA SER A 23 -7.47 -9.82 2.95
C SER A 23 -6.99 -11.08 3.68
N SER A 24 -5.85 -11.68 3.29
CA SER A 24 -5.25 -12.80 4.03
C SER A 24 -4.43 -12.32 5.23
N ILE A 25 -3.94 -11.08 5.21
CA ILE A 25 -3.18 -10.48 6.32
C ILE A 25 -4.12 -9.85 7.35
N VAL A 26 -5.10 -9.06 6.88
CA VAL A 26 -5.96 -8.24 7.73
C VAL A 26 -7.43 -8.61 7.54
N HIS A 27 -8.08 -8.94 8.65
CA HIS A 27 -9.51 -9.24 8.64
C HIS A 27 -10.34 -7.98 8.91
N PRO A 28 -11.57 -7.90 8.37
CA PRO A 28 -12.49 -6.83 8.74
C PRO A 28 -12.66 -6.76 10.26
N ARG A 29 -12.63 -5.54 10.81
CA ARG A 29 -12.73 -5.25 12.25
C ARG A 29 -11.53 -5.70 13.10
N GLN A 30 -10.43 -6.10 12.49
CA GLN A 30 -9.17 -6.28 13.21
C GLN A 30 -8.68 -4.94 13.77
N ASN A 31 -8.18 -4.97 15.00
CA ASN A 31 -7.62 -3.78 15.64
C ASN A 31 -6.26 -3.45 15.00
N VAL A 32 -6.11 -2.20 14.57
CA VAL A 32 -4.89 -1.69 13.93
C VAL A 32 -4.58 -0.29 14.47
N SER A 33 -3.31 0.07 14.49
CA SER A 33 -2.85 1.37 14.97
C SER A 33 -2.37 2.22 13.80
N PRO A 34 -3.13 3.24 13.37
CA PRO A 34 -2.67 4.18 12.37
C PRO A 34 -1.61 5.12 12.97
N ILE A 35 -0.48 5.28 12.28
CA ILE A 35 0.59 6.23 12.63
C ILE A 35 0.73 7.22 11.48
N THR A 36 0.55 8.51 11.77
CA THR A 36 0.65 9.59 10.79
C THR A 36 1.99 10.32 10.90
N GLU A 37 2.45 10.96 9.83
CA GLU A 37 3.72 11.70 9.80
C GLU A 37 3.54 13.21 9.59
N GLY A 38 4.00 14.01 10.56
CA GLY A 38 4.02 15.47 10.43
C GLY A 38 2.67 16.13 10.72
N SER A 39 2.52 17.39 10.28
CA SER A 39 1.32 18.21 10.54
C SER A 39 0.27 18.15 9.42
N SER A 40 0.66 17.76 8.21
CA SER A 40 -0.23 17.63 7.04
C SER A 40 -0.51 16.16 6.75
N ASN A 41 -1.35 15.55 7.59
CA ASN A 41 -1.69 14.13 7.52
C ASN A 41 -2.94 13.85 6.69
N VAL A 42 -3.34 14.77 5.82
CA VAL A 42 -4.54 14.64 5.00
C VAL A 42 -4.24 14.88 3.54
N ASP A 43 -4.83 14.06 2.69
CA ASP A 43 -4.75 14.25 1.25
C ASP A 43 -5.72 15.34 0.76
N ARG A 44 -5.77 15.60 -0.55
CA ARG A 44 -6.68 16.59 -1.14
C ARG A 44 -8.17 16.29 -0.91
N HIS A 45 -8.49 15.04 -0.58
CA HIS A 45 -9.83 14.53 -0.32
C HIS A 45 -10.11 14.42 1.18
N SER A 46 -9.26 14.99 2.03
CA SER A 46 -9.35 14.93 3.49
C SER A 46 -9.23 13.51 4.06
N TRP A 47 -8.61 12.58 3.33
CA TRP A 47 -8.29 11.25 3.84
C TRP A 47 -7.00 11.27 4.63
N THR A 48 -7.01 10.60 5.78
CA THR A 48 -5.83 10.48 6.63
C THR A 48 -4.75 9.64 5.96
N LEU A 49 -3.55 10.21 5.85
CA LEU A 49 -2.34 9.53 5.38
C LEU A 49 -1.62 8.94 6.60
N ALA A 50 -1.57 7.61 6.68
CA ALA A 50 -0.99 6.90 7.81
C ALA A 50 -0.35 5.57 7.39
N TYR A 51 0.64 5.12 8.17
CA TYR A 51 1.03 3.72 8.22
C TYR A 51 0.07 2.96 9.10
N VAL A 52 -0.29 1.76 8.68
CA VAL A 52 -1.12 0.86 9.48
C VAL A 52 -0.21 -0.14 10.18
N ILE A 53 -0.12 -0.05 11.50
CA ILE A 53 0.61 -1.01 12.33
C ILE A 53 -0.36 -2.08 12.81
N LEU A 54 -0.01 -3.34 12.57
CA LEU A 54 -0.77 -4.50 13.01
C LEU A 54 -0.52 -4.77 14.50
N SER A 55 -1.37 -5.57 15.12
CA SER A 55 -1.26 -5.92 16.55
C SER A 55 0.07 -6.58 16.95
N ASN A 56 0.76 -7.21 15.99
CA ASN A 56 2.09 -7.81 16.19
C ASN A 56 3.25 -6.81 15.96
N GLY A 57 2.95 -5.53 15.74
CA GLY A 57 3.93 -4.48 15.48
C GLY A 57 4.39 -4.36 14.03
N ALA A 58 3.95 -5.25 13.13
CA ALA A 58 4.34 -5.19 11.73
C ALA A 58 3.64 -4.04 10.99
N CYS A 59 4.35 -3.40 10.05
CA CYS A 59 3.79 -2.36 9.19
C CYS A 59 3.14 -2.99 7.96
N LEU A 60 1.84 -2.74 7.75
CA LEU A 60 1.10 -3.29 6.61
C LEU A 60 1.67 -2.82 5.27
N SER A 61 2.07 -1.56 5.16
CA SER A 61 2.66 -1.02 3.93
C SER A 61 3.97 -1.71 3.56
N GLU A 62 4.83 -2.02 4.55
CA GLU A 62 6.07 -2.76 4.34
C GLU A 62 5.80 -4.16 3.82
N ILE A 63 4.85 -4.89 4.45
CA ILE A 63 4.46 -6.24 4.01
C ILE A 63 3.96 -6.19 2.56
N MET A 64 3.02 -5.28 2.25
CA MET A 64 2.45 -5.20 0.90
C MET A 64 3.49 -4.87 -0.17
N ILE A 65 4.49 -4.03 0.14
CA ILE A 65 5.56 -3.67 -0.79
C ILE A 65 6.54 -4.82 -0.97
N ARG A 66 7.01 -5.42 0.13
CA ARG A 66 7.98 -6.53 0.10
C ARG A 66 7.47 -7.73 -0.70
N GLU A 67 6.17 -7.98 -0.64
CA GLU A 67 5.51 -9.12 -1.28
C GLU A 67 5.00 -8.78 -2.69
N GLY A 68 5.38 -7.62 -3.24
CA GLY A 68 5.06 -7.24 -4.63
C GLY A 68 3.62 -6.76 -4.88
N TYR A 69 2.80 -6.60 -3.84
CA TYR A 69 1.39 -6.23 -3.95
C TYR A 69 1.10 -4.72 -3.82
N ALA A 70 2.11 -3.90 -3.53
CA ALA A 70 2.03 -2.45 -3.52
C ALA A 70 3.32 -1.80 -4.02
N LYS A 71 3.22 -0.53 -4.44
CA LYS A 71 4.38 0.28 -4.83
C LYS A 71 4.45 1.57 -4.02
N PRO A 72 5.66 2.05 -3.69
CA PRO A 72 5.85 3.35 -3.05
C PRO A 72 5.32 4.48 -3.93
N TYR A 73 4.70 5.48 -3.30
CA TYR A 73 4.11 6.63 -3.98
C TYR A 73 4.72 7.93 -3.47
N ASN A 74 5.14 8.79 -4.39
CA ASN A 74 5.97 9.97 -4.09
C ASN A 74 5.25 11.31 -4.22
N LYS A 75 3.91 11.32 -4.36
CA LYS A 75 3.15 12.58 -4.46
C LYS A 75 2.80 13.20 -3.11
N TYR A 76 2.92 12.43 -2.03
CA TYR A 76 2.70 12.91 -0.67
C TYR A 76 4.00 12.77 0.11
N TYR A 77 4.15 13.61 1.14
CA TYR A 77 5.29 13.54 2.04
C TYR A 77 5.31 12.19 2.75
N CYS A 78 6.48 11.56 2.77
CA CYS A 78 6.74 10.30 3.43
C CYS A 78 8.23 10.27 3.81
N SER A 79 8.53 10.33 5.11
CA SER A 79 9.90 10.35 5.63
C SER A 79 10.65 9.05 5.31
N LYS A 80 9.92 7.94 5.13
CA LYS A 80 10.42 6.61 4.79
C LYS A 80 10.42 6.30 3.29
N LEU A 81 10.21 7.29 2.40
CA LEU A 81 10.06 7.04 0.97
C LEU A 81 11.24 6.25 0.37
N ASN A 82 12.47 6.65 0.68
CA ASN A 82 13.68 5.97 0.17
C ASN A 82 13.72 4.51 0.61
N TYR A 83 13.44 4.24 1.89
CA TYR A 83 13.37 2.88 2.43
C TYR A 83 12.32 2.03 1.71
N PHE A 84 11.13 2.58 1.46
CA PHE A 84 10.10 1.86 0.71
C PHE A 84 10.47 1.62 -0.76
N GLN A 85 11.20 2.56 -1.39
CA GLN A 85 11.70 2.40 -2.75
C GLN A 85 12.73 1.29 -2.85
N GLU A 86 13.70 1.26 -1.93
CA GLU A 86 14.68 0.16 -1.81
C GLU A 86 13.97 -1.17 -1.59
N LEU A 87 13.05 -1.24 -0.62
CA LEU A 87 12.26 -2.44 -0.36
C LEU A 87 11.46 -2.92 -1.59
N SER A 88 10.97 -1.99 -2.41
CA SER A 88 10.24 -2.32 -3.64
C SER A 88 11.14 -2.84 -4.76
N PHE A 89 12.44 -2.54 -4.74
CA PHE A 89 13.40 -3.10 -5.70
C PHE A 89 13.79 -4.54 -5.34
N ASP A 90 13.82 -4.85 -4.04
CA ASP A 90 14.15 -6.17 -3.52
C ASP A 90 12.94 -7.11 -3.43
N ALA A 91 11.74 -6.62 -3.75
CA ALA A 91 10.50 -7.39 -3.70
C ALA A 91 10.48 -8.53 -4.73
N GLU A 92 9.96 -9.69 -4.31
CA GLU A 92 9.87 -10.92 -5.12
C GLU A 92 8.82 -10.87 -6.25
#